data_AF-A0A352PJH7-F1
#
_entry.id   AF-A0A352PJH7-F1
#
_cell.length_a   1.000
_cell.length_b   1.000
_cell.length_c   1.000
_cell.angle_alpha   90.00
_cell.angle_beta   90.00
_cell.angle_gamma   90.00
#
_symmetry.space_group_name_H-M   'P 1'
#
loop_
_entity.id
_entity.type
_entity.pdbx_description
1 polymer ?
#
loop_
_entity_poly.entity_id
_entity_poly.type
_entity_poly.pdbx_seq_one_letter_code
_entity_poly.pdbx_strand_id
1 'polypeptide(L)' 'MEYLRINFNQIFNFLPDGKIEPKALIRIGGIEFGPGVQFNRGVQFAGVDLFEWSGKDLAVTQEGGVWLIHGYYD' A
#
# COMPACT_ATOMS: atom_id res chain seq x y z
N MET A 1 11.62 -13.36 -9.48
CA MET A 1 11.72 -11.91 -9.17
C MET A 1 11.93 -11.80 -7.69
N GLU A 2 12.89 -11.01 -7.25
CA GLU A 2 13.07 -10.70 -5.83
C GLU A 2 12.21 -9.50 -5.46
N TYR A 3 11.44 -9.64 -4.37
CA TYR A 3 10.65 -8.55 -3.82
C TYR A 3 11.48 -7.81 -2.77
N LEU A 4 11.35 -6.49 -2.73
CA LEU A 4 11.79 -5.70 -1.62
C LEU A 4 10.79 -5.86 -0.47
N ARG A 5 11.30 -6.05 0.74
CA ARG A 5 10.50 -6.06 1.97
C ARG A 5 10.54 -4.67 2.58
N ILE A 6 9.38 -4.03 2.69
CA ILE A 6 9.26 -2.66 3.20
C ILE A 6 8.11 -2.57 4.19
N ASN A 7 8.29 -1.85 5.30
CA ASN A 7 7.22 -1.75 6.27
C ASN A 7 6.05 -0.94 5.70
N PHE A 8 4.81 -1.35 5.99
CA PHE A 8 3.60 -0.65 5.57
C PHE A 8 3.66 0.85 5.87
N ASN A 9 4.16 1.22 7.05
CA ASN A 9 4.24 2.61 7.51
C ASN A 9 5.27 3.45 6.75
N GLN A 10 6.10 2.85 5.90
CA GLN A 10 7.00 3.59 5.01
C GLN A 10 6.30 3.99 3.71
N ILE A 11 5.26 3.26 3.30
CA ILE A 11 4.49 3.54 2.08
C ILE A 11 3.20 4.31 2.39
N PHE A 12 2.62 4.11 3.58
CA PHE A 12 1.35 4.73 3.95
C PHE A 12 1.45 5.58 5.22
N ASN A 13 0.68 6.66 5.27
CA ASN A 13 0.38 7.42 6.46
C ASN A 13 -0.96 6.99 7.04
N PHE A 14 -1.08 6.96 8.36
CA PHE A 14 -2.36 6.96 9.05
C PHE A 14 -2.80 8.40 9.28
N LEU A 15 -4.01 8.71 8.84
CA LEU A 15 -4.63 10.01 9.04
C LEU A 15 -5.39 10.05 10.37
N PRO A 16 -5.57 11.25 10.98
CA PRO A 16 -6.26 11.38 12.26
C PRO A 16 -7.70 10.85 12.27
N ASP A 17 -8.36 10.81 11.10
CA ASP A 17 -9.72 10.30 10.93
C ASP A 17 -9.79 8.78 10.72
N GLY A 18 -8.66 8.08 10.88
CA GLY A 18 -8.57 6.63 10.78
C GLY A 18 -8.46 6.09 9.36
N LYS A 19 -8.30 6.97 8.36
CA LYS A 19 -7.99 6.59 6.98
C LYS A 19 -6.49 6.37 6.78
N ILE A 20 -6.13 5.76 5.65
CA ILE A 20 -4.74 5.67 5.21
C ILE A 20 -4.55 6.40 3.88
N GLU A 21 -3.36 6.95 3.69
CA GLU A 21 -2.97 7.69 2.49
C GLU A 21 -1.57 7.25 2.04
N PRO A 22 -1.32 7.03 0.74
CA PRO A 22 0.00 6.66 0.27
C PRO A 22 0.95 7.88 0.26
N LYS A 23 2.18 7.68 0.70
CA LYS A 23 3.24 8.72 0.73
C LYS A 23 3.87 8.98 -0.64
N ALA A 24 3.71 8.04 -1.56
CA ALA A 24 4.28 8.05 -2.90
C ALA A 24 3.31 7.38 -3.88
N LEU A 25 3.66 7.37 -5.17
CA LEU A 25 2.90 6.59 -6.15
C LEU A 25 3.01 5.11 -5.82
N ILE A 26 1.85 4.46 -5.74
CA ILE A 26 1.73 3.02 -5.52
C ILE A 26 0.88 2.40 -6.62
N ARG A 27 1.05 1.12 -6.88
CA ARG A 27 0.19 0.34 -7.76
C ARG A 27 -0.23 -0.95 -7.10
N ILE A 28 -1.54 -1.20 -7.06
CA ILE A 28 -2.14 -2.40 -6.49
C ILE A 28 -3.15 -2.94 -7.51
N GLY A 29 -3.02 -4.22 -7.89
CA GLY A 29 -3.96 -4.84 -8.85
C GLY A 29 -4.06 -4.10 -10.20
N GLY A 30 -2.98 -3.42 -10.62
CA GLY A 30 -2.93 -2.65 -11.87
C GLY A 30 -3.48 -1.22 -11.77
N ILE A 31 -4.05 -0.81 -10.63
CA ILE A 31 -4.54 0.55 -10.41
C ILE A 31 -3.47 1.35 -9.66
N GLU A 32 -3.17 2.55 -10.16
CA GLU A 32 -2.20 3.47 -9.56
C GLU A 32 -2.89 4.49 -8.65
N PHE A 33 -2.30 4.72 -7.47
CA PHE A 33 -2.75 5.70 -6.49
C PHE A 33 -1.57 6.57 -6.05
N GLY A 34 -1.85 7.82 -5.73
CA GLY A 34 -0.83 8.76 -5.28
C GLY A 34 -1.25 9.53 -4.03
N PRO A 35 -0.35 10.38 -3.51
CA PRO A 35 -0.66 11.28 -2.40
C PRO A 35 -1.95 12.06 -2.65
N GLY A 36 -2.75 12.23 -1.61
CA GLY A 36 -4.11 12.80 -1.65
C GLY A 36 -5.23 11.77 -1.78
N VAL A 37 -4.94 10.54 -2.23
CA VAL A 37 -5.94 9.45 -2.23
C VAL A 37 -6.07 8.87 -0.83
N GLN A 38 -7.29 8.89 -0.29
CA GLN A 38 -7.59 8.34 1.03
C GLN A 38 -8.36 7.02 0.92
N PHE A 39 -7.89 6.01 1.62
CA PHE A 39 -8.58 4.73 1.72
C PHE A 39 -9.32 4.63 3.06
N ASN A 40 -10.60 4.29 2.99
CA ASN A 40 -11.40 3.96 4.16
C ASN A 40 -11.24 2.48 4.50
N ARG A 41 -11.47 2.13 5.77
CA ARG A 41 -11.59 0.71 6.19
C ARG A 41 -12.64 -0.01 5.35
N GLY A 42 -12.38 -1.26 4.99
CA GLY A 42 -13.29 -2.08 4.20
C GLY A 42 -13.24 -1.83 2.68
N VAL A 43 -12.41 -0.90 2.19
CA VAL A 43 -12.16 -0.79 0.74
C VAL A 43 -11.23 -1.93 0.32
N GLN A 44 -11.72 -2.77 -0.59
CA GLN A 44 -10.97 -3.91 -1.10
C GLN A 44 -10.43 -3.65 -2.50
N PHE A 45 -9.15 -3.97 -2.72
CA PHE A 45 -8.51 -3.99 -4.03
C PHE A 45 -8.12 -5.40 -4.38
N ALA A 46 -8.65 -5.92 -5.50
CA ALA A 46 -8.46 -7.31 -5.89
C ALA A 46 -8.79 -8.32 -4.76
N GLY A 47 -9.81 -8.02 -3.95
CA GLY A 47 -10.24 -8.85 -2.83
C GLY A 47 -9.46 -8.68 -1.52
N VAL A 48 -8.56 -7.69 -1.44
CA VAL A 48 -7.73 -7.44 -0.26
C VAL A 48 -8.08 -6.09 0.38
N ASP A 49 -8.38 -6.09 1.68
CA ASP A 49 -8.44 -4.86 2.49
C ASP A 49 -7.03 -4.44 2.91
N LEU A 50 -6.58 -3.27 2.44
CA LEU A 50 -5.26 -2.71 2.78
C LEU A 50 -5.09 -2.48 4.28
N PHE A 51 -6.17 -2.30 5.03
CA PHE A 51 -6.09 -2.14 6.48
C PHE A 51 -5.61 -3.41 7.19
N GLU A 52 -5.85 -4.60 6.63
CA GLU A 52 -5.33 -5.86 7.19
C GLU A 52 -3.80 -5.95 7.09
N TRP A 53 -3.18 -5.15 6.22
CA TRP A 53 -1.74 -5.09 6.03
C TRP A 53 -1.07 -4.04 6.92
N SER A 54 -1.86 -3.28 7.67
CA SER A 54 -1.39 -2.26 8.60
C SER A 54 -0.37 -2.84 9.59
N GLY A 55 0.82 -2.25 9.65
CA GLY A 55 1.90 -2.69 10.54
C GLY A 55 2.67 -3.91 10.06
N LYS A 56 2.26 -4.57 8.98
CA LYS A 56 2.99 -5.67 8.35
C LYS A 56 4.09 -5.15 7.42
N ASP A 57 4.93 -6.05 6.96
CA ASP A 57 5.86 -5.75 5.88
C ASP A 57 5.27 -6.15 4.54
N LEU A 58 5.41 -5.29 3.55
CA LEU A 58 4.91 -5.44 2.20
C LEU A 58 5.98 -6.05 1.30
N ALA A 59 5.55 -6.93 0.40
CA ALA A 59 6.36 -7.41 -0.72
C ALA A 59 6.13 -6.47 -1.91
N VAL A 60 7.17 -5.72 -2.29
CA VAL A 60 7.06 -4.68 -3.32
C VAL A 60 8.13 -4.80 -4.40
N THR A 61 7.84 -4.24 -5.58
CA THR A 61 8.86 -3.87 -6.58
C THR A 61 8.79 -2.37 -6.85
N GLN A 62 9.88 -1.80 -7.38
CA GLN A 62 9.88 -0.41 -7.87
C GLN A 62 9.98 -0.39 -9.39
N GLU A 63 9.10 0.37 -10.03
CA GLU A 63 9.13 0.63 -11.47
C GLU A 63 8.86 2.11 -11.72
N GLY A 64 9.81 2.82 -12.32
CA GLY A 64 9.60 4.23 -12.71
C GLY A 64 9.21 5.17 -11.56
N GLY A 65 9.62 4.88 -10.32
CA GLY A 65 9.24 5.65 -9.14
C GLY A 65 7.89 5.26 -8.51
N VAL A 66 7.22 4.23 -9.03
CA VAL A 66 5.99 3.66 -8.48
C VAL A 66 6.31 2.41 -7.67
N TRP A 67 5.74 2.30 -6.48
CA TRP A 67 5.81 1.10 -5.65
C TRP A 67 4.69 0.13 -6.03
N LEU A 68 5.04 -0.98 -6.66
CA LEU A 68 4.08 -2.04 -6.98
C LEU A 68 3.98 -2.97 -5.79
N ILE A 69 2.78 -3.09 -5.21
CA ILE A 69 2.56 -3.93 -4.03
C ILE A 69 1.96 -5.26 -4.47
N HIS A 70 2.66 -6.35 -4.15
CA HIS A 70 2.30 -7.71 -4.56
C HIS A 70 1.67 -8.52 -3.42
N GLY A 71 1.90 -8.12 -2.17
CA GLY A 71 1.37 -8.78 -0.98
C GLY A 71 2.07 -8.30 0.29
N TYR A 72 2.00 -9.12 1.34
CA TYR A 72 2.63 -8.85 2.64
C TYR A 72 3.24 -10.12 3.24
N TYR A 73 4.08 -9.93 4.25
CA TYR A 73 4.64 -10.96 5.11
C TYR A 73 3.96 -10.89 6.49
N ASP A 74 3.71 -12.05 7.11
CA ASP A 74 3.29 -12.15 8.52
C ASP A 74 4.46 -11.95 9.49
#